data_AF-A0A7Y3X9C1-F1
#
_entry.id   AF-A0A7Y3X9C1-F1
#
_cell.length_a   1.000
_cell.length_b   1.000
_cell.length_c   1.000
_cell.angle_alpha   90.00
_cell.angle_beta   90.00
_cell.angle_gamma   90.00
#
_symmetry.space_group_name_H-M   'P 1'
#
loop_
_entity.id
_entity.type
_entity.pdbx_description
1 polymer ?
#
loop_
_entity_poly.entity_id
_entity_poly.type
_entity_poly.pdbx_seq_one_letter_code
_entity_poly.pdbx_strand_id
1 'polypeptide(L)'
;MRFLLLDLPILLIKGLLTLLVFLTPVLGVWLASSLVAYTNGPTWLAVLSGILLFPLLPIAWDLWGRKRRKLKPRTLTWGDRIILRTLLLNLIFLVCLLALRPQTSFLALSTRGDWILDGRQGPQIELVRRSLFKLANGLEWLYLAVHQNPYTQYADTRDIRPTPQPEVQPSPQPTSSSQTSPQPQPTSQPAPIPSTTRRANLWSVDASIHPAVARMPPGVETSIAAVAQYISQQEKDPFLRVKALHDYVADRIAYDAPAFFGQVPRPPQDAETTFRTRKAVCAGYAKLLEALGQAIGEEIVYVVGDSRSQISDLNGSGHAWNAAKIEGNWYLIDATWDSGYVNASGFTKKYGTSYLFPPSEVMIVSHFPDDAAWQLLSQPITRGDFLRQPMLRPNFFAQGLKLISPTRSQTDIRSNAVIQLENSGQRWLMASYGVKGSGQSQHCAQQTSQQPQLSCALPGTGTYEVQLFSGDQQYGQYEYVGQLEFNKG
;
A
#
# COMPACT_ATOMS: atom_id res chain seq x y z
N MET A 1 -55.12 14.34 18.26
CA MET A 1 -53.96 14.40 17.32
C MET A 1 -52.73 15.15 17.84
N ARG A 2 -52.79 16.03 18.86
CA ARG A 2 -51.60 16.73 19.42
C ARG A 2 -50.65 15.89 20.29
N PHE A 3 -51.10 14.74 20.83
CA PHE A 3 -50.26 13.87 21.68
C PHE A 3 -49.32 12.95 20.88
N LEU A 4 -49.77 12.42 19.73
CA LEU A 4 -48.96 11.53 18.89
C LEU A 4 -47.73 12.20 18.25
N LEU A 5 -47.77 13.52 18.02
CA LEU A 5 -46.68 14.27 17.39
C LEU A 5 -45.55 14.65 18.37
N LEU A 6 -45.83 14.70 19.68
CA LEU A 6 -44.83 15.00 20.73
C LEU A 6 -44.12 13.75 21.25
N ASP A 7 -44.76 12.58 21.19
CA ASP A 7 -44.17 11.31 21.63
C ASP A 7 -43.24 10.69 20.59
N LEU A 8 -43.46 10.95 19.30
CA LEU A 8 -42.61 10.46 18.20
C LEU A 8 -41.14 10.89 18.34
N PRO A 9 -40.78 12.18 18.58
CA PRO A 9 -39.38 12.57 18.77
C PRO A 9 -38.78 11.94 20.03
N ILE A 10 -39.54 11.77 21.12
CA ILE A 10 -39.06 11.14 22.35
C ILE A 10 -38.83 9.63 22.14
N LEU A 11 -39.71 8.96 21.40
CA LEU A 11 -39.58 7.55 21.03
C LEU A 11 -38.36 7.33 20.13
N LEU A 12 -38.15 8.21 19.14
CA LEU A 12 -37.00 8.17 18.24
C LEU A 12 -35.69 8.41 19.02
N ILE A 13 -35.65 9.36 19.94
CA ILE A 13 -34.48 9.62 20.80
C ILE A 13 -34.19 8.42 21.70
N LYS A 14 -35.22 7.82 22.32
CA LYS A 14 -35.06 6.60 23.14
C LYS A 14 -34.57 5.42 22.30
N GLY A 15 -35.12 5.23 21.10
CA GLY A 15 -34.69 4.21 20.16
C GLY A 15 -33.22 4.40 19.73
N LEU A 16 -32.83 5.62 19.38
CA LEU A 16 -31.46 5.98 19.03
C LEU A 16 -30.49 5.74 20.19
N LEU A 17 -30.83 6.19 21.40
CA LEU A 17 -30.00 5.97 22.59
C LEU A 17 -29.86 4.47 22.90
N THR A 18 -30.96 3.71 22.81
CA THR A 18 -30.92 2.26 22.99
C THR A 18 -29.99 1.60 21.96
N LEU A 19 -30.11 1.97 20.69
CA LEU A 19 -29.22 1.49 19.63
C LEU A 19 -27.75 1.81 19.93
N LEU A 20 -27.43 3.05 20.30
CA LEU A 20 -26.08 3.49 20.63
C LEU A 20 -25.48 2.71 21.81
N VAL A 21 -26.29 2.35 22.79
CA VAL A 21 -25.85 1.59 23.98
C VAL A 21 -25.44 0.17 23.63
N PHE A 22 -26.04 -0.43 22.60
CA PHE A 22 -25.59 -1.74 22.09
C PHE A 22 -24.50 -1.63 21.03
N LEU A 23 -24.53 -0.58 20.21
CA LEU A 23 -23.57 -0.39 19.14
C LEU A 23 -22.18 -0.01 19.66
N THR A 24 -22.10 0.87 20.66
CA THR A 24 -20.80 1.35 21.17
C THR A 24 -19.94 0.27 21.82
N PRO A 25 -20.45 -0.67 22.65
CA PRO A 25 -19.66 -1.81 23.11
C PRO A 25 -19.26 -2.75 21.98
N VAL A 26 -20.15 -2.99 21.01
CA VAL A 26 -19.83 -3.84 19.85
C VAL A 26 -18.68 -3.23 19.04
N LEU A 27 -18.71 -1.93 18.78
CA LEU A 27 -17.63 -1.22 18.09
C LEU A 27 -16.34 -1.19 18.93
N GLY A 28 -16.44 -1.01 20.24
CA GLY A 28 -15.30 -1.04 21.16
C GLY A 28 -14.61 -2.40 21.18
N VAL A 29 -15.38 -3.49 21.28
CA VAL A 29 -14.87 -4.87 21.21
C VAL A 29 -14.32 -5.17 19.83
N TRP A 30 -14.98 -4.72 18.76
CA TRP A 30 -14.50 -4.89 17.40
C TRP A 30 -13.13 -4.21 17.20
N LEU A 31 -12.98 -2.94 17.60
CA LEU A 31 -11.71 -2.23 17.55
C LEU A 31 -10.64 -2.90 18.41
N ALA A 32 -10.94 -3.20 19.67
CA ALA A 32 -9.99 -3.81 20.59
C ALA A 32 -9.54 -5.19 20.11
N SER A 33 -10.47 -6.03 19.64
CA SER A 33 -10.15 -7.36 19.12
C SER A 33 -9.37 -7.31 17.80
N SER A 34 -9.70 -6.37 16.90
CA SER A 34 -8.95 -6.16 15.67
C SER A 34 -7.52 -5.72 15.97
N LEU A 35 -7.33 -4.84 16.98
CA LEU A 35 -6.01 -4.41 17.41
C LEU A 35 -5.20 -5.57 17.98
N VAL A 36 -5.83 -6.41 18.81
CA VAL A 36 -5.20 -7.63 19.35
C VAL A 36 -4.82 -8.60 18.22
N ALA A 37 -5.70 -8.84 17.25
CA ALA A 37 -5.40 -9.68 16.09
C ALA A 37 -4.26 -9.09 15.23
N TYR A 38 -4.24 -7.77 15.04
CA TYR A 38 -3.20 -7.06 14.28
C TYR A 38 -1.82 -7.14 14.92
N THR A 39 -1.74 -7.05 16.26
CA THR A 39 -0.48 -7.11 17.00
C THR A 39 -0.09 -8.53 17.43
N ASN A 40 -0.79 -9.56 16.96
CA ASN A 40 -0.64 -10.95 17.43
C ASN A 40 -0.72 -11.09 18.97
N GLY A 41 -1.62 -10.33 19.59
CA GLY A 41 -1.87 -10.38 21.03
C GLY A 41 -2.85 -11.49 21.41
N PRO A 42 -2.97 -11.80 22.71
CA PRO A 42 -3.91 -12.81 23.17
C PRO A 42 -5.36 -12.34 23.07
N THR A 43 -6.17 -13.05 22.29
CA THR A 43 -7.58 -12.69 21.97
C THR A 43 -8.50 -12.58 23.19
N TRP A 44 -8.18 -13.23 24.30
CA TRP A 44 -8.94 -13.11 25.56
C TRP A 44 -8.92 -11.69 26.14
N LEU A 45 -7.92 -10.85 25.83
CA LEU A 45 -7.89 -9.44 26.26
C LEU A 45 -9.07 -8.65 25.72
N ALA A 46 -9.50 -8.92 24.49
CA ALA A 46 -10.65 -8.25 23.89
C ALA A 46 -11.98 -8.74 24.50
N VAL A 47 -12.06 -10.02 24.88
CA VAL A 47 -13.21 -10.57 25.60
C VAL A 47 -13.29 -9.96 27.01
N LEU A 48 -12.16 -9.86 27.70
CA LEU A 48 -12.08 -9.26 29.03
C LEU A 48 -12.51 -7.79 29.00
N SER A 49 -12.01 -7.00 28.04
CA SER A 49 -12.39 -5.59 27.92
C SER A 49 -13.88 -5.44 27.62
N GLY A 50 -14.45 -6.30 26.77
CA GLY A 50 -15.88 -6.37 26.50
C GLY A 50 -16.70 -6.61 27.78
N ILE A 51 -16.39 -7.66 28.55
CA ILE A 51 -17.09 -8.01 29.80
C ILE A 51 -16.95 -6.91 30.86
N LEU A 52 -15.75 -6.32 30.95
CA LEU A 52 -15.43 -5.25 31.89
C LEU A 52 -16.26 -3.99 31.59
N LEU A 53 -16.31 -3.57 30.33
CA LEU A 53 -17.04 -2.37 29.88
C LEU A 53 -18.55 -2.60 29.73
N PHE A 54 -18.97 -3.86 29.57
CA PHE A 54 -20.35 -4.29 29.56
C PHE A 54 -20.48 -5.77 30.01
N PRO A 55 -21.08 -6.08 31.18
CA PRO A 55 -21.82 -5.19 32.06
C PRO A 55 -21.12 -4.80 33.38
N LEU A 56 -19.88 -5.25 33.66
CA LEU A 56 -19.31 -5.20 35.03
C LEU A 56 -19.11 -3.77 35.58
N LEU A 57 -18.37 -2.90 34.88
CA LEU A 57 -18.10 -1.53 35.34
C LEU A 57 -19.35 -0.66 35.47
N PRO A 58 -20.30 -0.65 34.51
CA PRO A 58 -21.55 0.10 34.67
C PRO A 58 -22.33 -0.29 35.93
N ILE A 59 -22.41 -1.60 36.23
CA ILE A 59 -23.10 -2.13 37.42
C ILE A 59 -22.34 -1.73 38.69
N ALA A 60 -21.03 -1.94 38.73
CA ALA A 60 -20.19 -1.58 39.88
C ALA A 60 -20.29 -0.07 40.19
N TRP A 61 -20.29 0.78 39.17
CA TRP A 61 -20.45 2.23 39.32
C TRP A 61 -21.85 2.60 39.85
N ASP A 62 -22.93 1.95 39.42
CA ASP A 62 -24.26 2.18 40.01
C ASP A 62 -24.32 1.77 41.48
N LEU A 63 -23.79 0.60 41.82
CA LEU A 63 -23.77 0.08 43.20
C LEU A 63 -22.97 0.99 44.14
N TRP A 64 -21.82 1.50 43.70
CA TRP A 64 -21.02 2.44 44.48
C TRP A 64 -21.71 3.80 44.65
N GLY A 65 -22.36 4.30 43.59
CA GLY A 65 -23.12 5.54 43.62
C GLY A 65 -24.33 5.50 44.56
N ARG A 66 -24.93 4.32 44.78
CA ARG A 66 -26.03 4.13 45.75
C ARG A 66 -25.57 4.33 47.19
N LYS A 67 -24.34 3.90 47.54
CA LYS A 67 -23.78 4.07 48.90
C LYS A 67 -23.55 5.55 49.27
N ARG A 68 -23.47 6.46 48.30
CA ARG A 68 -23.11 7.87 48.49
C ARG A 68 -24.27 8.87 48.36
N ARG A 69 -25.52 8.44 48.10
CA ARG A 69 -26.62 9.38 47.78
C ARG A 69 -27.71 9.41 48.86
N LYS A 70 -27.91 10.59 49.47
CA LYS A 70 -29.08 10.93 50.30
C LYS A 70 -30.20 11.51 49.42
N LEU A 71 -31.41 10.96 49.61
CA LEU A 71 -32.76 11.37 49.19
C LEU A 71 -32.89 12.62 48.28
N LYS A 72 -33.11 12.40 46.97
CA LYS A 72 -33.78 13.36 46.06
C LYS A 72 -34.74 12.59 45.13
N PRO A 73 -35.84 13.22 44.67
CA PRO A 73 -36.84 12.56 43.83
C PRO A 73 -36.25 12.12 42.48
N ARG A 74 -36.71 10.96 41.99
CA ARG A 74 -36.09 10.22 40.88
C ARG A 74 -36.62 10.72 39.53
N THR A 75 -35.75 11.25 38.68
CA THR A 75 -36.04 11.56 37.27
C THR A 75 -35.62 10.46 36.28
N LEU A 76 -34.69 9.57 36.67
CA LEU A 76 -34.15 8.49 35.83
C LEU A 76 -34.33 7.12 36.51
N THR A 77 -34.78 6.11 35.75
CA THR A 77 -34.94 4.73 36.24
C THR A 77 -33.58 4.07 36.50
N TRP A 78 -33.58 2.89 37.14
CA TRP A 78 -32.34 2.12 37.27
C TRP A 78 -31.75 1.72 35.92
N GLY A 79 -32.62 1.28 35.00
CA GLY A 79 -32.23 0.95 33.62
C GLY A 79 -31.56 2.12 32.91
N ASP A 80 -32.18 3.31 32.95
CA ASP A 80 -31.63 4.50 32.29
C ASP A 80 -30.23 4.85 32.79
N ARG A 81 -29.96 4.68 34.08
CA ARG A 81 -28.64 4.95 34.65
C ARG A 81 -27.59 3.94 34.22
N ILE A 82 -27.94 2.66 34.08
CA ILE A 82 -27.01 1.65 33.59
C ILE A 82 -26.74 1.86 32.10
N ILE A 83 -27.78 2.17 31.31
CA ILE A 83 -27.71 2.51 29.89
C ILE A 83 -26.76 3.70 29.66
N LEU A 84 -26.99 4.82 30.35
CA LEU A 84 -26.15 6.02 30.21
C LEU A 84 -24.70 5.78 30.64
N ARG A 85 -24.46 5.04 31.72
CA ARG A 85 -23.10 4.70 32.17
C ARG A 85 -22.38 3.76 31.21
N THR A 86 -23.10 2.79 30.66
CA THR A 86 -22.55 1.87 29.64
C THR A 86 -22.15 2.66 28.40
N LEU A 87 -23.04 3.52 27.89
CA LEU A 87 -22.75 4.38 26.75
C LEU A 87 -21.54 5.28 27.02
N LEU A 88 -21.49 5.94 28.18
CA LEU A 88 -20.40 6.84 28.53
C LEU A 88 -19.05 6.10 28.65
N LEU A 89 -19.01 4.96 29.34
CA LEU A 89 -17.78 4.17 29.51
C LEU A 89 -17.27 3.64 28.17
N ASN A 90 -18.15 3.12 27.32
CA ASN A 90 -17.77 2.60 26.02
C ASN A 90 -17.36 3.72 25.04
N LEU A 91 -18.02 4.88 25.08
CA LEU A 91 -17.62 6.04 24.29
C LEU A 91 -16.24 6.56 24.72
N ILE A 92 -16.02 6.71 26.04
CA ILE A 92 -14.70 7.11 26.57
C ILE A 92 -13.65 6.10 26.15
N PHE A 93 -13.91 4.80 26.30
CA PHE A 93 -12.97 3.75 25.90
C PHE A 93 -12.63 3.82 24.41
N LEU A 94 -13.63 3.94 23.54
CA LEU A 94 -13.45 4.03 22.09
C LEU A 94 -12.66 5.28 21.71
N VAL A 95 -13.04 6.45 22.25
CA VAL A 95 -12.35 7.72 22.00
C VAL A 95 -10.91 7.67 22.51
N CYS A 96 -10.67 7.12 23.71
CA CYS A 96 -9.34 6.95 24.25
C CYS A 96 -8.49 6.02 23.38
N LEU A 97 -9.02 4.88 22.92
CA LEU A 97 -8.28 3.99 22.03
C LEU A 97 -7.93 4.68 20.70
N LEU A 98 -8.88 5.35 20.08
CA LEU A 98 -8.66 6.09 18.83
C LEU A 98 -7.67 7.24 19.01
N ALA A 99 -7.71 7.96 20.14
CA ALA A 99 -6.81 9.07 20.41
C ALA A 99 -5.39 8.63 20.80
N LEU A 100 -5.25 7.55 21.56
CA LEU A 100 -3.95 7.03 22.00
C LEU A 100 -3.22 6.26 20.89
N ARG A 101 -3.98 5.68 19.95
CA ARG A 101 -3.48 4.77 18.92
C ARG A 101 -4.17 5.02 17.56
N PRO A 102 -4.17 6.25 17.02
CA PRO A 102 -4.96 6.58 15.83
C PRO A 102 -4.50 5.79 14.58
N GLN A 103 -3.19 5.69 14.38
CA GLN A 103 -2.59 5.01 13.24
C GLN A 103 -2.87 3.51 13.27
N THR A 104 -2.58 2.84 14.39
CA THR A 104 -2.77 1.40 14.52
C THR A 104 -4.24 1.01 14.60
N SER A 105 -5.14 1.88 15.07
CA SER A 105 -6.58 1.60 15.09
C SER A 105 -7.16 1.47 13.69
N PHE A 106 -6.89 2.44 12.81
CA PHE A 106 -7.33 2.36 11.42
C PHE A 106 -6.69 1.17 10.69
N LEU A 107 -5.38 0.98 10.89
CA LEU A 107 -4.65 -0.11 10.27
C LEU A 107 -5.18 -1.48 10.72
N ALA A 108 -5.43 -1.67 12.01
CA ALA A 108 -5.98 -2.92 12.54
C ALA A 108 -7.39 -3.20 12.02
N LEU A 109 -8.26 -2.20 11.97
CA LEU A 109 -9.62 -2.36 11.42
C LEU A 109 -9.59 -2.64 9.92
N SER A 110 -8.76 -1.91 9.19
CA SER A 110 -8.66 -2.06 7.74
C SER A 110 -7.96 -3.35 7.35
N THR A 111 -6.96 -3.82 8.09
CA THR A 111 -6.18 -5.01 7.71
C THR A 111 -6.63 -6.27 8.38
N ARG A 112 -7.20 -6.23 9.59
CA ARG A 112 -7.60 -7.39 10.41
C ARG A 112 -9.00 -7.25 11.03
N GLY A 113 -9.81 -6.28 10.59
CA GLY A 113 -11.16 -6.07 11.11
C GLY A 113 -12.12 -7.24 10.92
N ASP A 114 -11.81 -8.17 10.03
CA ASP A 114 -12.59 -9.36 9.74
C ASP A 114 -12.02 -10.64 10.36
N TRP A 115 -11.03 -10.56 11.26
CA TRP A 115 -10.30 -11.71 11.80
C TRP A 115 -11.20 -12.83 12.36
N ILE A 116 -12.37 -12.49 12.90
CA ILE A 116 -13.39 -13.43 13.43
C ILE A 116 -13.92 -14.37 12.32
N LEU A 117 -13.81 -13.95 11.06
CA LEU A 117 -14.25 -14.65 9.87
C LEU A 117 -13.10 -15.41 9.18
N ASP A 118 -11.89 -15.43 9.74
CA ASP A 118 -10.75 -16.13 9.15
C ASP A 118 -11.07 -17.62 8.92
N GLY A 119 -10.70 -18.14 7.74
CA GLY A 119 -11.01 -19.50 7.30
C GLY A 119 -12.47 -19.74 6.90
N ARG A 120 -13.37 -18.74 7.02
CA ARG A 120 -14.78 -18.85 6.58
C ARG A 120 -14.96 -18.25 5.19
N GLN A 121 -15.71 -18.99 4.36
CA GLN A 121 -16.05 -18.61 2.99
C GLN A 121 -17.56 -18.72 2.77
N GLY A 122 -18.07 -18.00 1.78
CA GLY A 122 -19.47 -18.04 1.36
C GLY A 122 -20.05 -16.64 1.12
N PRO A 123 -21.13 -16.51 0.33
CA PRO A 123 -21.67 -15.20 -0.07
C PRO A 123 -22.06 -14.32 1.12
N GLN A 124 -22.65 -14.90 2.16
CA GLN A 124 -23.05 -14.17 3.37
C GLN A 124 -21.83 -13.70 4.19
N ILE A 125 -20.80 -14.54 4.32
CA ILE A 125 -19.56 -14.19 5.03
C ILE A 125 -18.86 -13.04 4.31
N GLU A 126 -18.84 -13.09 2.98
CA GLU A 126 -18.23 -12.04 2.16
C GLU A 126 -19.00 -10.72 2.25
N LEU A 127 -20.34 -10.77 2.35
CA LEU A 127 -21.15 -9.58 2.63
C LEU A 127 -20.79 -8.94 3.98
N VAL A 128 -20.62 -9.76 5.03
CA VAL A 128 -20.22 -9.26 6.36
C VAL A 128 -18.82 -8.66 6.30
N ARG A 129 -17.85 -9.34 5.67
CA ARG A 129 -16.48 -8.84 5.48
C ARG A 129 -16.45 -7.48 4.79
N ARG A 130 -17.16 -7.35 3.67
CA ARG A 130 -17.29 -6.07 2.94
C ARG A 130 -17.92 -4.98 3.80
N SER A 131 -18.92 -5.32 4.60
CA SER A 131 -19.56 -4.37 5.51
C SER A 131 -18.59 -3.87 6.59
N LEU A 132 -17.82 -4.78 7.21
CA LEU A 132 -16.80 -4.42 8.20
C LEU A 132 -15.73 -3.49 7.60
N PHE A 133 -15.23 -3.81 6.41
CA PHE A 133 -14.23 -2.96 5.74
C PHE A 133 -14.79 -1.63 5.27
N LYS A 134 -16.06 -1.57 4.85
CA LYS A 134 -16.73 -0.29 4.54
C LYS A 134 -16.81 0.60 5.78
N LEU A 135 -17.11 0.02 6.95
CA LEU A 135 -17.11 0.75 8.22
C LEU A 135 -15.69 1.21 8.60
N ALA A 136 -14.68 0.35 8.43
CA ALA A 136 -13.28 0.70 8.69
C ALA A 136 -12.81 1.86 7.79
N ASN A 137 -13.12 1.80 6.49
CA ASN A 137 -12.82 2.87 5.53
C ASN A 137 -13.49 4.21 5.91
N GLY A 138 -14.66 4.18 6.56
CA GLY A 138 -15.31 5.37 7.10
C GLY A 138 -14.50 6.11 8.18
N LEU A 139 -13.46 5.48 8.72
CA LEU A 139 -12.53 6.06 9.70
C LEU A 139 -11.20 6.52 9.07
N GLU A 140 -11.05 6.47 7.74
CA GLU A 140 -9.81 6.88 7.05
C GLU A 140 -9.41 8.32 7.36
N TRP A 141 -10.38 9.23 7.53
CA TRP A 141 -10.12 10.62 7.88
C TRP A 141 -9.34 10.79 9.19
N LEU A 142 -9.53 9.88 10.17
CA LEU A 142 -8.76 9.89 11.43
C LEU A 142 -7.29 9.54 11.18
N TYR A 143 -7.05 8.60 10.25
CA TYR A 143 -5.71 8.22 9.84
C TYR A 143 -5.03 9.40 9.11
N LEU A 144 -5.69 9.99 8.12
CA LEU A 144 -5.15 11.13 7.36
C LEU A 144 -4.88 12.37 8.23
N ALA A 145 -5.68 12.61 9.27
CA ALA A 145 -5.45 13.70 10.21
C ALA A 145 -4.11 13.59 10.96
N VAL A 146 -3.55 12.37 11.08
CA VAL A 146 -2.28 12.10 11.78
C VAL A 146 -1.19 11.52 10.87
N HIS A 147 -1.48 11.32 9.59
CA HIS A 147 -0.55 10.90 8.54
C HIS A 147 -0.55 11.95 7.43
N GLN A 148 0.22 13.02 7.65
CA GLN A 148 0.50 13.98 6.60
C GLN A 148 1.70 13.50 5.81
N ASN A 149 1.57 13.47 4.49
CA ASN A 149 2.67 13.15 3.61
C ASN A 149 3.60 14.38 3.50
N PRO A 150 4.86 14.29 3.97
CA PRO A 150 5.78 15.44 4.02
C PRO A 150 6.18 15.94 2.63
N TYR A 151 5.87 15.19 1.57
CA TYR A 151 6.23 15.55 0.20
C TYR A 151 5.15 16.37 -0.53
N THR A 152 3.95 16.48 0.06
CA THR A 152 2.86 17.33 -0.47
C THR A 152 3.26 18.79 -0.63
N GLN A 153 4.17 19.29 0.21
CA GLN A 153 4.69 20.66 0.14
C GLN A 153 5.45 20.98 -1.16
N TYR A 154 5.98 19.96 -1.86
CA TYR A 154 6.71 20.13 -3.12
C TYR A 154 5.81 19.99 -4.35
N ALA A 155 4.57 19.57 -4.13
CA ALA A 155 3.60 19.38 -5.17
C ALA A 155 3.07 20.76 -5.58
N ASP A 156 3.19 21.14 -6.85
CA ASP A 156 2.75 22.46 -7.28
C ASP A 156 1.23 22.60 -7.07
N THR A 157 0.83 23.61 -6.31
CA THR A 157 -0.58 23.93 -5.99
C THR A 157 -1.12 25.06 -6.86
N ARG A 158 -0.27 25.65 -7.71
CA ARG A 158 -0.59 26.82 -8.54
C ARG A 158 -0.99 26.46 -9.97
N ASP A 159 -0.57 25.32 -10.47
CA ASP A 159 -0.94 24.82 -11.79
C ASP A 159 -2.15 23.89 -11.70
N ILE A 160 -3.10 24.06 -12.62
CA ILE A 160 -4.23 23.13 -12.78
C ILE A 160 -3.63 21.79 -13.19
N ARG A 161 -3.53 20.85 -12.24
CA ARG A 161 -3.06 19.51 -12.57
C ARG A 161 -4.02 18.87 -13.57
N PRO A 162 -3.49 18.22 -14.63
CA PRO A 162 -4.35 17.43 -15.49
C PRO A 162 -5.01 16.35 -14.63
N THR A 163 -6.33 16.27 -14.66
CA THR A 163 -7.03 15.12 -14.10
C THR A 163 -6.90 13.98 -15.10
N PRO A 164 -6.22 12.87 -14.75
CA PRO A 164 -6.17 11.74 -15.65
C PRO A 164 -7.59 11.22 -15.89
N GLN A 165 -8.00 11.13 -17.16
CA GLN A 165 -9.26 10.51 -17.51
C GLN A 165 -9.09 8.98 -17.43
N PRO A 166 -9.99 8.24 -16.77
CA PRO A 166 -9.91 6.78 -16.76
C PRO A 166 -10.22 6.26 -18.16
N GLU A 167 -9.19 5.93 -18.93
CA GLU A 167 -9.35 5.17 -20.15
C GLU A 167 -9.18 3.68 -19.81
N VAL A 168 -10.16 2.87 -20.23
CA VAL A 168 -10.26 1.45 -19.90
C VAL A 168 -9.01 0.71 -20.40
N GLN A 169 -8.07 0.43 -19.51
CA GLN A 169 -7.00 -0.53 -19.79
C GLN A 169 -7.66 -1.91 -19.92
N PRO A 170 -7.54 -2.61 -21.07
CA PRO A 170 -7.90 -4.01 -21.11
C PRO A 170 -6.90 -4.76 -20.23
N SER A 171 -7.36 -5.21 -19.06
CA SER A 171 -6.62 -6.14 -18.22
C SER A 171 -6.26 -7.38 -19.06
N PRO A 172 -5.06 -7.95 -18.95
CA PRO A 172 -4.76 -9.26 -19.52
C PRO A 172 -5.53 -10.32 -18.71
N GLN A 173 -6.80 -10.53 -19.04
CA GLN A 173 -7.50 -11.77 -18.72
C GLN A 173 -7.19 -12.79 -19.82
N PRO A 174 -6.63 -13.97 -19.50
CA PRO A 174 -6.46 -15.03 -20.48
C PRO A 174 -7.85 -15.57 -20.86
N THR A 175 -8.22 -15.37 -22.12
CA THR A 175 -9.33 -16.07 -22.75
C THR A 175 -9.02 -17.56 -22.76
N SER A 176 -9.97 -18.37 -22.28
CA SER A 176 -9.95 -19.81 -22.45
C SER A 176 -10.08 -20.15 -23.94
N SER A 177 -8.97 -20.46 -24.62
CA SER A 177 -9.01 -21.04 -25.95
C SER A 177 -8.85 -22.56 -25.86
N SER A 178 -9.99 -23.23 -25.96
CA SER A 178 -10.08 -24.64 -26.32
C SER A 178 -9.37 -24.89 -27.65
N GLN A 179 -8.48 -25.87 -27.63
CA GLN A 179 -7.63 -26.32 -28.73
C GLN A 179 -8.47 -26.82 -29.91
N THR A 180 -8.18 -26.33 -31.11
CA THR A 180 -8.26 -27.14 -32.34
C THR A 180 -7.32 -26.55 -33.40
N SER A 181 -6.47 -27.39 -33.97
CA SER A 181 -5.54 -27.13 -35.09
C SER A 181 -5.49 -28.39 -35.96
N PRO A 182 -4.96 -28.39 -37.19
CA PRO A 182 -4.80 -27.27 -38.15
C PRO A 182 -5.09 -27.69 -39.63
N GLN A 183 -5.06 -26.73 -40.57
CA GLN A 183 -4.67 -27.00 -41.97
C GLN A 183 -4.03 -25.77 -42.64
N PRO A 184 -3.03 -25.91 -43.54
CA PRO A 184 -2.17 -24.80 -43.97
C PRO A 184 -2.42 -24.33 -45.42
N GLN A 185 -2.32 -23.01 -45.67
CA GLN A 185 -2.00 -22.43 -47.00
C GLN A 185 -1.31 -21.04 -46.88
N PRO A 186 -0.58 -20.57 -47.92
CA PRO A 186 0.66 -19.80 -47.74
C PRO A 186 0.60 -18.28 -48.06
N THR A 187 1.54 -17.57 -47.42
CA THR A 187 2.19 -16.28 -47.81
C THR A 187 1.34 -15.03 -48.11
N SER A 188 1.44 -14.02 -47.24
CA SER A 188 1.63 -12.60 -47.59
C SER A 188 1.93 -11.76 -46.34
N GLN A 189 2.98 -10.92 -46.39
CA GLN A 189 3.39 -9.77 -45.55
C GLN A 189 2.87 -9.65 -44.09
N PRO A 190 3.73 -9.34 -43.09
CA PRO A 190 3.26 -9.16 -41.73
C PRO A 190 2.39 -7.90 -41.63
N ALA A 191 1.13 -8.11 -41.22
CA ALA A 191 0.20 -7.05 -40.87
C ALA A 191 0.75 -6.19 -39.72
N PRO A 192 0.39 -4.89 -39.65
CA PRO A 192 0.79 -4.04 -38.54
C PRO A 192 0.29 -4.63 -37.21
N ILE A 193 1.22 -4.78 -36.27
CA ILE A 193 0.96 -5.36 -34.96
C ILE A 193 -0.11 -4.51 -34.23
N PRO A 194 -1.21 -5.11 -33.71
CA PRO A 194 -2.24 -4.37 -32.99
C PRO A 194 -1.67 -3.71 -31.73
N SER A 195 -2.14 -2.49 -31.44
CA SER A 195 -1.69 -1.59 -30.36
C SER A 195 -1.67 -2.21 -28.96
N THR A 196 -2.49 -3.23 -28.71
CA THR A 196 -2.48 -4.03 -27.48
C THR A 196 -1.17 -4.82 -27.28
N THR A 197 -0.56 -5.32 -28.36
CA THR A 197 0.73 -6.04 -28.31
C THR A 197 1.91 -5.10 -28.07
N ARG A 198 1.82 -3.84 -28.53
CA ARG A 198 2.84 -2.82 -28.26
C ARG A 198 2.90 -2.50 -26.77
N ARG A 199 1.75 -2.42 -26.08
CA ARG A 199 1.65 -2.01 -24.66
C ARG A 199 2.16 -3.05 -23.66
N ALA A 200 1.93 -4.34 -23.89
CA ALA A 200 2.46 -5.40 -23.02
C ALA A 200 4.00 -5.45 -23.01
N ASN A 201 4.65 -5.02 -24.10
CA ASN A 201 6.11 -4.95 -24.21
C ASN A 201 6.73 -3.67 -23.63
N LEU A 202 5.93 -2.69 -23.18
CA LEU A 202 6.43 -1.39 -22.70
C LEU A 202 7.00 -1.43 -21.28
N TRP A 203 6.62 -2.40 -20.46
CA TRP A 203 7.16 -2.53 -19.09
C TRP A 203 8.41 -3.43 -19.04
N SER A 204 8.58 -4.32 -20.01
CA SER A 204 9.78 -5.17 -20.17
C SER A 204 10.93 -4.42 -20.86
N VAL A 205 11.17 -3.17 -20.46
CA VAL A 205 12.25 -2.36 -21.02
C VAL A 205 13.59 -2.87 -20.51
N ASP A 206 14.55 -3.04 -21.42
CA ASP A 206 15.91 -3.47 -21.06
C ASP A 206 16.52 -2.61 -19.96
N ALA A 207 17.10 -3.28 -18.96
CA ALA A 207 17.71 -2.67 -17.78
C ALA A 207 19.13 -2.14 -18.07
N SER A 208 19.35 -1.64 -19.29
CA SER A 208 20.55 -0.92 -19.68
C SER A 208 20.27 0.59 -19.77
N ILE A 209 21.25 1.40 -19.37
CA ILE A 209 21.16 2.86 -19.49
C ILE A 209 21.01 3.24 -20.96
N HIS A 210 20.03 4.11 -21.26
CA HIS A 210 19.80 4.57 -22.62
C HIS A 210 21.07 5.14 -23.26
N PRO A 211 21.39 4.80 -24.53
CA PRO A 211 22.64 5.22 -25.18
C PRO A 211 22.88 6.74 -25.16
N ALA A 212 21.82 7.55 -25.28
CA ALA A 212 21.91 9.02 -25.18
C ALA A 212 22.43 9.48 -23.81
N VAL A 213 22.09 8.79 -22.72
CA VAL A 213 22.57 9.11 -21.37
C VAL A 213 23.96 8.53 -21.14
N ALA A 214 24.18 7.28 -21.55
CA ALA A 214 25.46 6.58 -21.37
C ALA A 214 26.62 7.29 -22.11
N ARG A 215 26.34 7.92 -23.26
CA ARG A 215 27.33 8.60 -24.10
C ARG A 215 27.28 10.13 -23.98
N MET A 216 26.51 10.66 -23.03
CA MET A 216 26.35 12.10 -22.86
C MET A 216 27.69 12.76 -22.50
N PRO A 217 28.17 13.75 -23.29
CA PRO A 217 29.39 14.47 -22.95
C PRO A 217 29.21 15.32 -21.68
N PRO A 218 30.21 15.39 -20.78
CA PRO A 218 30.09 16.18 -19.54
C PRO A 218 29.76 17.66 -19.77
N GLY A 219 30.19 18.23 -20.91
CA GLY A 219 29.91 19.62 -21.28
C GLY A 219 28.43 19.91 -21.60
N VAL A 220 27.59 18.89 -21.76
CA VAL A 220 26.13 19.05 -21.92
C VAL A 220 25.45 19.31 -20.58
N GLU A 221 26.00 18.79 -19.49
CA GLU A 221 25.38 18.79 -18.16
C GLU A 221 25.55 20.11 -17.40
N THR A 222 25.37 21.21 -18.12
CA THR A 222 25.48 22.58 -17.59
C THR A 222 24.17 23.09 -17.00
N SER A 223 23.03 22.57 -17.47
CA SER A 223 21.69 22.91 -16.97
C SER A 223 20.70 21.80 -17.28
N ILE A 224 19.57 21.79 -16.56
CA ILE A 224 18.44 20.88 -16.82
C ILE A 224 17.98 21.00 -18.28
N ALA A 225 17.84 22.22 -18.79
CA ALA A 225 17.39 22.47 -20.16
C ALA A 225 18.37 21.92 -21.21
N ALA A 226 19.69 22.08 -21.01
CA ALA A 226 20.69 21.57 -21.93
C ALA A 226 20.67 20.03 -22.01
N VAL A 227 20.52 19.36 -20.87
CA VAL A 227 20.39 17.89 -20.81
C VAL A 227 19.13 17.41 -21.52
N ALA A 228 17.97 18.02 -21.21
CA ALA A 228 16.71 17.64 -21.83
C ALA A 228 16.73 17.84 -23.36
N GLN A 229 17.25 18.99 -23.82
CA GLN A 229 17.39 19.28 -25.25
C GLN A 229 18.31 18.29 -25.95
N TYR A 230 19.45 17.95 -25.34
CA TYR A 230 20.35 16.94 -25.89
C TYR A 230 19.63 15.59 -26.04
N ILE A 231 18.93 15.13 -25.00
CA ILE A 231 18.17 13.87 -25.06
C ILE A 231 17.12 13.91 -26.18
N SER A 232 16.34 14.99 -26.30
CA SER A 232 15.34 15.16 -27.36
C SER A 232 15.92 15.21 -28.78
N GLN A 233 17.16 15.68 -28.93
CA GLN A 233 17.86 15.65 -30.21
C GLN A 233 18.31 14.24 -30.58
N GLN A 234 18.80 13.47 -29.60
CA GLN A 234 19.32 12.11 -29.82
C GLN A 234 18.21 11.05 -29.95
N GLU A 235 17.07 11.21 -29.27
CA GLU A 235 16.00 10.22 -29.25
C GLU A 235 14.66 10.79 -29.71
N LYS A 236 14.10 10.20 -30.77
CA LYS A 236 12.86 10.64 -31.43
C LYS A 236 11.65 9.83 -31.03
N ASP A 237 11.83 8.57 -30.63
CA ASP A 237 10.74 7.78 -30.07
C ASP A 237 10.35 8.35 -28.70
N PRO A 238 9.07 8.69 -28.47
CA PRO A 238 8.66 9.36 -27.24
C PRO A 238 8.79 8.46 -26.00
N PHE A 239 8.61 7.13 -26.13
CA PHE A 239 8.82 6.20 -25.01
C PHE A 239 10.30 6.10 -24.66
N LEU A 240 11.18 5.96 -25.66
CA LEU A 240 12.63 5.92 -25.42
C LEU A 240 13.18 7.27 -24.94
N ARG A 241 12.56 8.38 -25.35
CA ARG A 241 12.93 9.71 -24.86
C ARG A 241 12.59 9.88 -23.38
N VAL A 242 11.38 9.47 -22.95
CA VAL A 242 11.01 9.46 -21.53
C VAL A 242 11.87 8.47 -20.75
N LYS A 243 12.19 7.30 -21.32
CA LYS A 243 13.20 6.37 -20.73
C LYS A 243 14.54 7.08 -20.54
N ALA A 244 15.04 7.81 -21.54
CA ALA A 244 16.31 8.52 -21.42
C ALA A 244 16.28 9.62 -20.33
N LEU A 245 15.17 10.33 -20.18
CA LEU A 245 14.98 11.28 -19.07
C LEU A 245 14.98 10.56 -17.71
N HIS A 246 14.23 9.46 -17.60
CA HIS A 246 14.20 8.59 -16.42
C HIS A 246 15.61 8.11 -16.05
N ASP A 247 16.31 7.53 -17.02
CA ASP A 247 17.64 6.96 -16.84
C ASP A 247 18.65 8.00 -16.40
N TYR A 248 18.55 9.23 -16.92
CA TYR A 248 19.40 10.33 -16.46
C TYR A 248 19.20 10.58 -14.96
N VAL A 249 17.96 10.62 -14.48
CA VAL A 249 17.68 10.84 -13.06
C VAL A 249 18.11 9.64 -12.22
N ALA A 250 17.75 8.42 -12.61
CA ALA A 250 18.08 7.18 -11.89
C ALA A 250 19.60 6.91 -11.85
N ASP A 251 20.35 7.31 -12.87
CA ASP A 251 21.80 7.13 -12.94
C ASP A 251 22.58 8.26 -12.25
N ARG A 252 22.16 9.53 -12.40
CA ARG A 252 22.97 10.69 -11.98
C ARG A 252 22.68 11.19 -10.59
N ILE A 253 21.60 10.75 -9.96
CA ILE A 253 21.23 11.20 -8.61
C ILE A 253 21.49 10.07 -7.61
N ALA A 254 22.13 10.41 -6.49
CA ALA A 254 22.30 9.53 -5.36
C ALA A 254 21.23 9.80 -4.30
N TYR A 255 20.70 8.75 -3.66
CA TYR A 255 19.69 8.94 -2.62
C TYR A 255 20.32 9.49 -1.33
N ASP A 256 19.73 10.54 -0.75
CA ASP A 256 20.20 11.13 0.50
C ASP A 256 19.73 10.35 1.73
N ALA A 257 20.34 9.18 1.95
CA ALA A 257 20.02 8.30 3.07
C ALA A 257 20.16 9.02 4.45
N PRO A 258 21.22 9.81 4.73
CA PRO A 258 21.30 10.58 5.97
C PRO A 258 20.13 11.55 6.17
N ALA A 259 19.72 12.30 5.13
CA ALA A 259 18.57 13.20 5.23
C ALA A 259 17.25 12.45 5.37
N PHE A 260 17.12 11.28 4.72
CA PHE A 260 15.94 10.42 4.83
C PHE A 260 15.77 9.85 6.23
N PHE A 261 16.85 9.36 6.85
CA PHE A 261 16.84 8.85 8.22
C PHE A 261 16.85 9.95 9.30
N GLY A 262 16.77 11.23 8.91
CA GLY A 262 16.75 12.35 9.84
C GLY A 262 18.07 12.59 10.57
N GLN A 263 19.18 12.06 10.06
CA GLN A 263 20.52 12.24 10.63
C GLN A 263 21.08 13.64 10.35
N VAL A 264 20.62 14.27 9.26
CA VAL A 264 20.95 15.64 8.87
C VAL A 264 19.69 16.38 8.38
N PRO A 265 19.67 17.73 8.43
CA PRO A 265 18.57 18.51 7.85
C PRO A 265 18.39 18.21 6.36
N ARG A 266 17.14 18.05 5.92
CA ARG A 266 16.82 17.80 4.51
C ARG A 266 17.10 19.06 3.67
N PRO A 267 17.95 18.98 2.63
CA PRO A 267 18.13 20.07 1.67
C PRO A 267 16.84 20.35 0.87
N PRO A 268 16.73 21.50 0.18
CA PRO A 268 15.66 21.73 -0.78
C PRO A 268 15.54 20.57 -1.79
N GLN A 269 14.30 20.18 -2.11
CA GLN A 269 14.00 19.07 -3.02
C GLN A 269 13.50 19.57 -4.38
N ASP A 270 13.85 20.82 -4.75
CA ASP A 270 13.59 21.35 -6.08
C ASP A 270 14.57 20.76 -7.13
N ALA A 271 14.20 20.91 -8.40
CA ALA A 271 14.94 20.33 -9.52
C ALA A 271 16.36 20.91 -9.65
N GLU A 272 16.55 22.21 -9.45
CA GLU A 272 17.84 22.89 -9.60
C GLU A 272 18.81 22.46 -8.50
N THR A 273 18.35 22.39 -7.25
CA THR A 273 19.14 21.86 -6.15
C THR A 273 19.55 20.42 -6.43
N THR A 274 18.60 19.56 -6.82
CA THR A 274 18.86 18.14 -7.11
C THR A 274 19.85 17.96 -8.26
N PHE A 275 19.69 18.71 -9.35
CA PHE A 275 20.57 18.69 -10.52
C PHE A 275 22.00 19.06 -10.13
N ARG A 276 22.18 20.15 -9.38
CA ARG A 276 23.49 20.65 -8.97
C ARG A 276 24.19 19.74 -7.95
N THR A 277 23.47 19.26 -6.94
CA THR A 277 24.07 18.46 -5.85
C THR A 277 24.23 16.99 -6.22
N ARG A 278 23.53 16.52 -7.27
CA ARG A 278 23.44 15.10 -7.63
C ARG A 278 22.92 14.22 -6.50
N LYS A 279 22.14 14.80 -5.58
CA LYS A 279 21.72 14.13 -4.35
C LYS A 279 20.37 14.66 -3.85
N ALA A 280 19.42 13.76 -3.61
CA ALA A 280 18.07 14.09 -3.14
C ALA A 280 17.37 12.88 -2.47
N VAL A 281 16.19 13.10 -1.90
CA VAL A 281 15.22 12.02 -1.61
C VAL A 281 14.16 11.96 -2.72
N CYS A 282 13.18 11.06 -2.61
CA CYS A 282 12.19 10.79 -3.66
C CYS A 282 11.56 12.04 -4.30
N ALA A 283 11.24 13.07 -3.51
CA ALA A 283 10.70 14.32 -4.04
C ALA A 283 11.64 15.03 -5.04
N GLY A 284 12.95 15.09 -4.76
CA GLY A 284 13.89 15.75 -5.67
C GLY A 284 14.12 14.96 -6.97
N TYR A 285 14.11 13.62 -6.89
CA TYR A 285 14.10 12.77 -8.08
C TYR A 285 12.89 13.09 -8.96
N ALA A 286 11.70 13.10 -8.35
CA ALA A 286 10.47 13.32 -9.10
C ALA A 286 10.36 14.75 -9.67
N LYS A 287 10.82 15.77 -8.94
CA LYS A 287 10.87 17.16 -9.43
C LYS A 287 11.91 17.36 -10.54
N LEU A 288 13.05 16.68 -10.47
CA LEU A 288 14.04 16.74 -11.56
C LEU A 288 13.52 16.09 -12.84
N LEU A 289 12.86 14.93 -12.74
CA LEU A 289 12.28 14.27 -13.91
C LEU A 289 11.16 15.12 -14.56
N GLU A 290 10.29 15.72 -13.73
CA GLU A 290 9.28 16.69 -14.18
C GLU A 290 9.92 17.89 -14.90
N ALA A 291 10.94 18.52 -14.31
CA ALA A 291 11.61 19.68 -14.90
C ALA A 291 12.33 19.37 -16.21
N LEU A 292 12.94 18.18 -16.32
CA LEU A 292 13.53 17.69 -17.58
C LEU A 292 12.47 17.53 -18.67
N GLY A 293 11.32 16.93 -18.35
CA GLY A 293 10.19 16.80 -19.29
C GLY A 293 9.66 18.15 -19.73
N GLN A 294 9.42 19.06 -18.78
CA GLN A 294 8.94 20.42 -19.03
C GLN A 294 9.85 21.19 -20.00
N ALA A 295 11.18 21.04 -19.87
CA ALA A 295 12.15 21.74 -20.71
C ALA A 295 12.09 21.38 -22.20
N ILE A 296 11.46 20.25 -22.56
CA ILE A 296 11.28 19.80 -23.95
C ILE A 296 9.81 19.54 -24.31
N GLY A 297 8.88 19.97 -23.46
CA GLY A 297 7.44 19.86 -23.72
C GLY A 297 6.84 18.46 -23.52
N GLU A 298 7.53 17.56 -22.81
CA GLU A 298 6.95 16.28 -22.38
C GLU A 298 6.06 16.51 -21.16
N GLU A 299 4.84 15.98 -21.19
CA GLU A 299 3.88 16.06 -20.09
C GLU A 299 4.24 15.03 -19.00
N ILE A 300 5.18 15.38 -18.11
CA ILE A 300 5.54 14.61 -16.92
C ILE A 300 5.08 15.38 -15.69
N VAL A 301 4.35 14.72 -14.78
CA VAL A 301 3.80 15.35 -13.58
C VAL A 301 4.31 14.70 -12.30
N TYR A 302 4.46 15.50 -11.26
CA TYR A 302 4.73 15.05 -9.90
C TYR A 302 3.49 14.41 -9.25
N VAL A 303 3.65 13.18 -8.78
CA VAL A 303 2.62 12.43 -8.04
C VAL A 303 3.12 12.17 -6.62
N VAL A 304 2.22 12.36 -5.65
CA VAL A 304 2.51 12.21 -4.22
C VAL A 304 1.49 11.28 -3.59
N GLY A 305 1.97 10.47 -2.64
CA GLY A 305 1.15 9.52 -1.90
C GLY A 305 2.01 8.65 -0.99
N ASP A 306 1.47 7.54 -0.52
CA ASP A 306 2.21 6.61 0.33
C ASP A 306 2.78 5.46 -0.48
N SER A 307 3.94 4.96 -0.05
CA SER A 307 4.53 3.75 -0.58
C SER A 307 4.79 2.71 0.50
N ARG A 308 4.74 1.43 0.14
CA ARG A 308 5.11 0.31 1.02
C ARG A 308 6.38 -0.36 0.49
N SER A 309 7.39 -0.45 1.34
CA SER A 309 8.74 -0.94 1.05
C SER A 309 9.23 -1.94 2.11
N GLN A 310 10.41 -2.53 1.89
CA GLN A 310 11.05 -3.46 2.84
C GLN A 310 11.28 -2.84 4.23
N ILE A 311 11.51 -1.53 4.28
CA ILE A 311 11.88 -0.81 5.50
C ILE A 311 10.70 -0.05 6.12
N SER A 312 9.54 -0.03 5.46
CA SER A 312 8.34 0.58 6.01
C SER A 312 7.47 -0.47 6.67
N ASP A 313 6.84 -0.11 7.77
CA ASP A 313 5.73 -0.87 8.33
C ASP A 313 4.56 -0.98 7.31
N LEU A 314 3.60 -1.87 7.59
CA LEU A 314 2.43 -2.11 6.73
C LEU A 314 1.60 -0.85 6.41
N ASN A 315 1.72 0.22 7.21
CA ASN A 315 1.04 1.50 7.00
C ASN A 315 1.57 2.31 5.81
N GLY A 316 2.74 1.96 5.28
CA GLY A 316 3.43 2.74 4.27
C GLY A 316 4.04 4.03 4.82
N SER A 317 4.82 4.69 3.97
CA SER A 317 5.46 5.97 4.24
C SER A 317 5.24 6.91 3.07
N GLY A 318 5.14 8.21 3.35
CA GLY A 318 5.07 9.23 2.31
C GLY A 318 6.15 9.04 1.27
N HIS A 319 5.80 9.24 0.01
CA HIS A 319 6.65 9.06 -1.15
C HIS A 319 6.20 9.98 -2.30
N ALA A 320 7.07 10.12 -3.28
CA ALA A 320 6.83 10.91 -4.47
C ALA A 320 7.45 10.24 -5.69
N TRP A 321 6.71 10.27 -6.79
CA TRP A 321 7.06 9.66 -8.07
C TRP A 321 6.45 10.49 -9.21
N ASN A 322 6.42 9.97 -10.43
CA ASN A 322 5.88 10.68 -11.58
C ASN A 322 4.83 9.89 -12.36
N ALA A 323 4.05 10.61 -13.16
CA ALA A 323 3.36 10.04 -14.31
C ALA A 323 3.74 10.82 -15.57
N ALA A 324 3.93 10.14 -16.69
CA ALA A 324 4.20 10.75 -17.99
C ALA A 324 3.07 10.44 -18.96
N LYS A 325 2.65 11.43 -19.73
CA LYS A 325 1.67 11.25 -20.79
C LYS A 325 2.39 11.08 -22.12
N ILE A 326 2.25 9.88 -22.70
CA ILE A 326 2.93 9.49 -23.92
C ILE A 326 1.85 9.05 -24.92
N GLU A 327 1.84 9.68 -26.10
CA GLU A 327 0.84 9.39 -27.15
C GLU A 327 -0.60 9.42 -26.61
N GLY A 328 -0.92 10.40 -25.74
CA GLY A 328 -2.24 10.60 -25.16
C GLY A 328 -2.58 9.74 -23.94
N ASN A 329 -1.72 8.78 -23.54
CA ASN A 329 -1.97 7.86 -22.43
C ASN A 329 -1.04 8.15 -21.25
N TRP A 330 -1.52 8.03 -20.01
CA TRP A 330 -0.71 8.20 -18.80
C TRP A 330 -0.01 6.91 -18.38
N TYR A 331 1.27 7.02 -18.02
CA TYR A 331 2.11 5.93 -17.53
C TYR A 331 2.82 6.33 -16.25
N LEU A 332 2.88 5.42 -15.28
CA LEU A 332 3.53 5.67 -13.98
C LEU A 332 5.04 5.43 -14.08
N ILE A 333 5.82 6.22 -13.35
CA ILE A 333 7.29 6.16 -13.32
C ILE A 333 7.79 6.41 -11.90
N ASP A 334 8.73 5.60 -11.40
CA ASP A 334 9.49 5.92 -10.19
C ASP A 334 11.00 5.74 -10.38
N ALA A 335 11.66 6.83 -10.79
CA ALA A 335 13.12 6.88 -10.96
C ALA A 335 13.89 6.72 -9.63
N THR A 336 13.25 6.90 -8.47
CA THR A 336 13.90 6.75 -7.16
C THR A 336 14.11 5.27 -6.86
N TRP A 337 13.09 4.44 -7.09
CA TRP A 337 13.18 3.01 -6.81
C TRP A 337 13.89 2.23 -7.91
N ASP A 338 14.04 2.82 -9.10
CA ASP A 338 14.89 2.34 -10.19
C ASP A 338 16.34 2.85 -10.10
N SER A 339 16.72 3.66 -9.10
CA SER A 339 18.12 4.08 -8.89
C SER A 339 18.90 3.18 -7.92
N GLY A 340 18.19 2.42 -7.07
CA GLY A 340 18.78 1.53 -6.08
C GLY A 340 17.93 1.40 -4.82
N TYR A 341 18.58 1.17 -3.69
CA TYR A 341 17.90 0.98 -2.40
C TYR A 341 18.69 1.55 -1.23
N VAL A 342 17.99 1.80 -0.12
CA VAL A 342 18.58 2.24 1.15
C VAL A 342 18.51 1.13 2.19
N ASN A 343 19.56 1.00 2.99
CA ASN A 343 19.60 0.14 4.17
C ASN A 343 20.37 0.84 5.30
N ALA A 344 20.66 0.13 6.40
CA ALA A 344 21.40 0.67 7.53
C ALA A 344 22.80 1.20 7.18
N SER A 345 23.42 0.74 6.09
CA SER A 345 24.74 1.20 5.62
C SER A 345 24.67 2.41 4.70
N GLY A 346 23.47 2.84 4.29
CA GLY A 346 23.26 3.98 3.39
C GLY A 346 22.62 3.59 2.06
N PHE A 347 22.84 4.41 1.03
CA PHE A 347 22.33 4.19 -0.32
C PHE A 347 23.26 3.26 -1.11
N THR A 348 22.69 2.21 -1.69
CA THR A 348 23.36 1.34 -2.67
C THR A 348 22.74 1.59 -4.03
N LYS A 349 23.54 2.10 -4.98
CA LYS A 349 23.11 2.30 -6.36
C LYS A 349 22.91 0.96 -7.05
N LYS A 350 21.74 0.78 -7.66
CA LYS A 350 21.39 -0.38 -8.48
C LYS A 350 20.33 0.08 -9.48
N TYR A 351 20.79 0.45 -10.67
CA TYR A 351 19.90 0.88 -11.75
C TYR A 351 18.95 -0.26 -12.15
N GLY A 352 17.70 0.10 -12.45
CA GLY A 352 16.67 -0.79 -12.99
C GLY A 352 15.65 -0.02 -13.82
N THR A 353 14.66 -0.76 -14.31
CA THR A 353 13.52 -0.25 -15.10
C THR A 353 12.20 -0.83 -14.60
N SER A 354 12.21 -1.42 -13.40
CA SER A 354 11.07 -2.15 -12.83
C SER A 354 9.89 -1.23 -12.55
N TYR A 355 10.16 0.05 -12.29
CA TYR A 355 9.18 1.10 -12.08
C TYR A 355 9.09 2.09 -13.25
N LEU A 356 9.66 1.75 -14.41
CA LEU A 356 9.46 2.49 -15.66
C LEU A 356 8.29 1.88 -16.44
N PHE A 357 7.15 2.57 -16.40
CA PHE A 357 5.90 2.15 -17.06
C PHE A 357 5.27 0.82 -16.58
N PRO A 358 5.30 0.46 -15.28
CA PRO A 358 4.56 -0.70 -14.81
C PRO A 358 3.05 -0.52 -15.07
N PRO A 359 2.31 -1.62 -15.32
CA PRO A 359 0.85 -1.59 -15.29
C PRO A 359 0.32 -0.97 -14.00
N SER A 360 -0.81 -0.28 -14.07
CA SER A 360 -1.40 0.41 -12.92
C SER A 360 -1.72 -0.58 -11.79
N GLU A 361 -2.16 -1.80 -12.13
CA GLU A 361 -2.42 -2.90 -11.20
C GLU A 361 -1.16 -3.43 -10.51
N VAL A 362 0.02 -3.22 -11.10
CA VAL A 362 1.30 -3.57 -10.50
C VAL A 362 1.80 -2.43 -9.62
N MET A 363 1.72 -1.18 -10.10
CA MET A 363 2.19 -0.01 -9.38
C MET A 363 1.42 0.20 -8.06
N ILE A 364 0.09 0.02 -8.09
CA ILE A 364 -0.79 0.21 -6.92
C ILE A 364 -0.50 -0.73 -5.75
N VAL A 365 0.18 -1.86 -5.99
CA VAL A 365 0.56 -2.80 -4.92
C VAL A 365 1.50 -2.12 -3.92
N SER A 366 2.38 -1.25 -4.40
CA SER A 366 3.37 -0.55 -3.57
C SER A 366 3.18 0.96 -3.50
N HIS A 367 2.42 1.58 -4.40
CA HIS A 367 2.25 3.04 -4.49
C HIS A 367 0.79 3.45 -4.46
N PHE A 368 0.38 4.14 -3.39
CA PHE A 368 -0.98 4.64 -3.22
C PHE A 368 -1.00 6.17 -3.28
N PRO A 369 -1.45 6.79 -4.38
CA PRO A 369 -1.49 8.25 -4.53
C PRO A 369 -2.52 8.88 -3.59
N ASP A 370 -2.23 10.11 -3.15
CA ASP A 370 -3.16 10.91 -2.33
C ASP A 370 -4.42 11.29 -3.13
N ASP A 371 -4.28 11.53 -4.43
CA ASP A 371 -5.39 11.70 -5.36
C ASP A 371 -5.66 10.39 -6.11
N ALA A 372 -6.85 9.83 -5.88
CA ALA A 372 -7.28 8.55 -6.43
C ALA A 372 -7.26 8.49 -7.96
N ALA A 373 -7.34 9.63 -8.66
CA ALA A 373 -7.25 9.68 -10.11
C ALA A 373 -5.88 9.15 -10.62
N TRP A 374 -4.81 9.36 -9.86
CA TRP A 374 -3.46 8.90 -10.20
C TRP A 374 -3.23 7.41 -9.94
N GLN A 375 -4.22 6.67 -9.45
CA GLN A 375 -4.14 5.21 -9.43
C GLN A 375 -4.15 4.66 -10.87
N LEU A 376 -4.73 5.41 -11.82
CA LEU A 376 -4.92 5.00 -13.22
C LEU A 376 -5.67 3.66 -13.38
N LEU A 377 -6.36 3.24 -12.33
CA LEU A 377 -7.21 2.05 -12.33
C LEU A 377 -8.60 2.41 -12.87
N SER A 378 -9.20 1.46 -13.59
CA SER A 378 -10.61 1.56 -14.00
C SER A 378 -11.56 1.62 -12.79
N GLN A 379 -11.19 0.94 -11.70
CA GLN A 379 -11.86 1.00 -10.40
C GLN A 379 -10.81 1.31 -9.33
N PRO A 380 -10.70 2.57 -8.89
CA PRO A 380 -9.82 2.94 -7.80
C PRO A 380 -10.12 2.15 -6.53
N ILE A 381 -9.07 1.71 -5.86
CA ILE A 381 -9.16 0.97 -4.59
C ILE A 381 -9.09 1.94 -3.41
N THR A 382 -9.61 1.53 -2.25
CA THR A 382 -9.46 2.34 -1.03
C THR A 382 -8.09 2.14 -0.40
N ARG A 383 -7.71 3.04 0.51
CA ARG A 383 -6.51 2.87 1.33
C ARG A 383 -6.54 1.57 2.14
N GLY A 384 -7.72 1.18 2.64
CA GLY A 384 -7.89 -0.10 3.32
C GLY A 384 -7.59 -1.30 2.42
N ASP A 385 -8.03 -1.27 1.16
CA ASP A 385 -7.67 -2.30 0.16
C ASP A 385 -6.17 -2.32 -0.10
N PHE A 386 -5.56 -1.15 -0.31
CA PHE A 386 -4.10 -1.00 -0.44
C PHE A 386 -3.33 -1.65 0.71
N LEU A 387 -3.68 -1.31 1.95
CA LEU A 387 -3.02 -1.85 3.15
C LEU A 387 -3.21 -3.37 3.32
N ARG A 388 -4.33 -3.90 2.83
CA ARG A 388 -4.61 -5.35 2.85
C ARG A 388 -3.85 -6.12 1.78
N GLN A 389 -3.41 -5.51 0.69
CA GLN A 389 -2.73 -6.24 -0.36
C GLN A 389 -1.37 -6.80 0.11
N PRO A 390 -1.00 -8.02 -0.31
CA PRO A 390 0.37 -8.52 -0.22
C PRO A 390 1.40 -7.50 -0.69
N MET A 391 2.56 -7.40 -0.03
CA MET A 391 3.60 -6.46 -0.42
C MET A 391 4.51 -7.11 -1.46
N LEU A 392 4.19 -6.93 -2.74
CA LEU A 392 4.97 -7.45 -3.86
C LEU A 392 5.62 -6.31 -4.65
N ARG A 393 6.73 -6.60 -5.31
CA ARG A 393 7.47 -5.66 -6.18
C ARG A 393 7.10 -5.91 -7.64
N PRO A 394 7.26 -4.92 -8.54
CA PRO A 394 7.01 -5.11 -9.96
C PRO A 394 7.78 -6.31 -10.54
N ASN A 395 9.05 -6.51 -10.16
CA ASN A 395 9.83 -7.67 -10.61
C ASN A 395 9.20 -9.04 -10.29
N PHE A 396 8.36 -9.14 -9.25
CA PHE A 396 7.60 -10.36 -9.00
C PHE A 396 6.73 -10.70 -10.22
N PHE A 397 5.92 -9.76 -10.68
CA PHE A 397 5.00 -10.00 -11.79
C PHE A 397 5.73 -10.04 -13.15
N ALA A 398 6.76 -9.22 -13.35
CA ALA A 398 7.54 -9.20 -14.59
C ALA A 398 8.21 -10.56 -14.87
N GLN A 399 8.58 -11.28 -13.82
CA GLN A 399 9.19 -12.60 -13.91
C GLN A 399 8.16 -13.75 -14.06
N GLY A 400 6.88 -13.43 -14.31
CA GLY A 400 5.83 -14.44 -14.47
C GLY A 400 5.44 -15.13 -13.16
N LEU A 401 5.61 -14.46 -12.02
CA LEU A 401 5.11 -14.94 -10.73
C LEU A 401 3.73 -14.34 -10.46
N LYS A 402 2.85 -15.16 -9.89
CA LYS A 402 1.54 -14.72 -9.41
C LYS A 402 1.25 -15.34 -8.06
N LEU A 403 0.92 -14.52 -7.08
CA LEU A 403 0.61 -15.00 -5.74
C LEU A 403 -0.82 -15.56 -5.71
N ILE A 404 -0.96 -16.81 -5.26
CA ILE A 404 -2.25 -17.49 -5.05
C ILE A 404 -2.68 -17.33 -3.59
N SER A 405 -1.75 -17.57 -2.66
CA SER A 405 -1.99 -17.46 -1.21
C SER A 405 -0.68 -17.13 -0.48
N PRO A 406 -0.70 -16.30 0.56
CA PRO A 406 -1.86 -15.60 1.12
C PRO A 406 -2.35 -14.46 0.22
N THR A 407 -3.64 -14.13 0.31
CA THR A 407 -4.28 -13.05 -0.47
C THR A 407 -4.26 -11.70 0.24
N ARG A 408 -3.53 -11.59 1.36
CA ARG A 408 -3.47 -10.38 2.19
C ARG A 408 -2.06 -10.17 2.76
N SER A 409 -1.79 -8.95 3.22
CA SER A 409 -0.52 -8.53 3.81
C SER A 409 -0.15 -9.27 5.09
N GLN A 410 -1.14 -9.57 5.95
CA GLN A 410 -0.95 -10.22 7.25
C GLN A 410 -1.92 -11.38 7.46
N THR A 411 -1.40 -12.58 7.76
CA THR A 411 -2.19 -13.81 7.92
C THR A 411 -1.85 -14.55 9.21
N ASP A 412 -2.86 -15.10 9.89
CA ASP A 412 -2.66 -15.94 11.07
C ASP A 412 -2.40 -17.40 10.66
N ILE A 413 -1.43 -18.04 11.31
CA ILE A 413 -1.07 -19.44 11.08
C ILE A 413 -0.90 -20.22 12.39
N ARG A 414 -1.09 -21.54 12.32
CA ARG A 414 -0.84 -22.45 13.45
C ARG A 414 0.41 -23.31 13.28
N SER A 415 0.84 -23.54 12.05
CA SER A 415 1.96 -24.43 11.73
C SER A 415 3.05 -23.68 10.96
N ASN A 416 3.14 -23.92 9.66
CA ASN A 416 4.12 -23.34 8.76
C ASN A 416 3.51 -22.17 7.99
N ALA A 417 4.31 -21.15 7.71
CA ALA A 417 3.94 -20.14 6.74
C ALA A 417 4.06 -20.77 5.35
N VAL A 418 2.93 -20.90 4.66
CA VAL A 418 2.85 -21.49 3.33
C VAL A 418 2.47 -20.41 2.33
N ILE A 419 3.29 -20.30 1.29
CA ILE A 419 3.12 -19.35 0.20
C ILE A 419 2.90 -20.18 -1.06
N GLN A 420 1.75 -20.00 -1.70
CA GLN A 420 1.39 -20.65 -2.95
C GLN A 420 1.41 -19.62 -4.07
N LEU A 421 2.03 -19.97 -5.18
CA LEU A 421 2.20 -19.09 -6.33
C LEU A 421 2.18 -19.88 -7.64
N GLU A 422 1.82 -19.20 -8.72
CA GLU A 422 2.10 -19.65 -10.08
C GLU A 422 3.50 -19.15 -10.46
N ASN A 423 4.30 -20.02 -11.09
CA ASN A 423 5.67 -19.72 -11.53
C ASN A 423 5.84 -20.06 -13.01
N SER A 424 5.14 -19.32 -13.88
CA SER A 424 5.18 -19.59 -15.32
C SER A 424 6.53 -19.23 -15.94
N GLY A 425 7.27 -18.29 -15.33
CA GLY A 425 8.63 -17.93 -15.72
C GLY A 425 9.71 -18.89 -15.26
N GLN A 426 9.35 -20.00 -14.60
CA GLN A 426 10.28 -21.03 -14.09
C GLN A 426 11.45 -20.44 -13.29
N ARG A 427 11.19 -19.40 -12.49
CA ARG A 427 12.20 -18.75 -11.65
C ARG A 427 12.60 -19.65 -10.50
N TRP A 428 13.85 -19.56 -10.07
CA TRP A 428 14.26 -20.13 -8.81
C TRP A 428 13.84 -19.21 -7.68
N LEU A 429 13.20 -19.76 -6.67
CA LEU A 429 12.62 -19.02 -5.56
C LEU A 429 13.31 -19.38 -4.25
N MET A 430 13.45 -18.38 -3.40
CA MET A 430 13.96 -18.52 -2.04
C MET A 430 13.07 -17.69 -1.12
N ALA A 431 12.93 -18.15 0.12
CA ALA A 431 12.29 -17.38 1.18
C ALA A 431 13.19 -17.33 2.41
N SER A 432 13.17 -16.18 3.09
CA SER A 432 13.71 -16.03 4.43
C SER A 432 12.60 -15.53 5.35
N TYR A 433 12.73 -15.80 6.65
CA TYR A 433 11.84 -15.26 7.66
C TYR A 433 12.64 -14.52 8.73
N GLY A 434 12.06 -13.46 9.29
CA GLY A 434 12.59 -12.73 10.43
C GLY A 434 11.47 -12.42 11.41
N VAL A 435 11.80 -12.33 12.71
CA VAL A 435 10.83 -11.77 13.67
C VAL A 435 10.66 -10.29 13.34
N LYS A 436 9.42 -9.81 13.25
CA LYS A 436 9.11 -8.42 12.90
C LYS A 436 9.87 -7.45 13.81
N GLY A 437 10.58 -6.51 13.20
CA GLY A 437 11.40 -5.50 13.90
C GLY A 437 12.74 -6.01 14.48
N SER A 438 13.09 -7.28 14.34
CA SER A 438 14.38 -7.81 14.85
C SER A 438 15.59 -7.42 14.01
N GLY A 439 15.39 -7.08 12.73
CA GLY A 439 16.47 -6.85 11.76
C GLY A 439 17.29 -8.10 11.41
N GLN A 440 16.90 -9.28 11.91
CA GLN A 440 17.55 -10.56 11.65
C GLN A 440 16.65 -11.43 10.78
N SER A 441 17.24 -12.12 9.81
CA SER A 441 16.52 -13.07 8.96
C SER A 441 17.23 -14.43 8.93
N GLN A 442 16.44 -15.49 8.76
CA GLN A 442 16.87 -16.87 8.66
C GLN A 442 16.27 -17.47 7.39
N HIS A 443 17.02 -18.32 6.69
CA HIS A 443 16.49 -19.00 5.51
C HIS A 443 15.42 -20.03 5.89
N CYS A 444 14.40 -20.17 5.05
CA CYS A 444 13.46 -21.27 5.18
C CYS A 444 14.13 -22.62 4.81
N ALA A 445 13.56 -23.74 5.27
CA ALA A 445 14.20 -25.06 5.17
C ALA A 445 14.49 -25.53 3.73
N GLN A 446 13.75 -25.03 2.73
CA GLN A 446 14.10 -25.18 1.32
C GLN A 446 14.99 -24.00 0.91
N GLN A 447 16.26 -24.26 0.62
CA GLN A 447 17.21 -23.22 0.22
C GLN A 447 16.77 -22.53 -1.08
N THR A 448 16.49 -23.30 -2.13
CA THR A 448 16.02 -22.78 -3.42
C THR A 448 15.09 -23.79 -4.10
N SER A 449 14.04 -23.32 -4.79
CA SER A 449 13.02 -24.19 -5.39
C SER A 449 12.30 -23.49 -6.54
N GLN A 450 11.95 -24.22 -7.61
CA GLN A 450 11.02 -23.75 -8.66
C GLN A 450 9.56 -24.15 -8.39
N GLN A 451 9.31 -24.86 -7.28
CA GLN A 451 8.00 -25.40 -6.94
C GLN A 451 6.96 -24.27 -6.74
N PRO A 452 5.68 -24.54 -7.01
CA PRO A 452 4.60 -23.56 -6.83
C PRO A 452 4.27 -23.25 -5.36
N GLN A 453 5.06 -23.78 -4.43
CA GLN A 453 4.84 -23.65 -3.00
C GLN A 453 6.16 -23.48 -2.25
N LEU A 454 6.22 -22.48 -1.39
CA LEU A 454 7.28 -22.25 -0.41
C LEU A 454 6.70 -22.46 0.99
N SER A 455 7.47 -23.09 1.88
CA SER A 455 7.07 -23.35 3.26
C SER A 455 8.18 -22.97 4.24
N CYS A 456 7.83 -22.15 5.23
CA CYS A 456 8.74 -21.71 6.29
C CYS A 456 8.24 -22.19 7.66
N ALA A 457 9.08 -22.96 8.36
CA ALA A 457 8.82 -23.41 9.72
C ALA A 457 9.25 -22.33 10.72
N LEU A 458 8.29 -21.56 11.23
CA LEU A 458 8.57 -20.46 12.16
C LEU A 458 8.77 -21.00 13.59
N PRO A 459 9.80 -20.55 14.34
CA PRO A 459 10.27 -21.23 15.57
C PRO A 459 9.34 -21.14 16.79
N GLY A 460 8.46 -20.14 16.89
CA GLY A 460 7.54 -19.98 18.03
C GLY A 460 6.44 -18.94 17.80
N THR A 461 5.65 -18.64 18.83
CA THR A 461 4.63 -17.58 18.80
C THR A 461 5.27 -16.22 18.53
N GLY A 462 4.69 -15.46 17.61
CA GLY A 462 5.20 -14.13 17.23
C GLY A 462 4.73 -13.70 15.85
N THR A 463 4.99 -12.44 15.51
CA THR A 463 4.79 -11.91 14.16
C THR A 463 6.09 -12.01 13.39
N TYR A 464 6.02 -12.61 12.20
CA TYR A 464 7.16 -12.85 11.33
C TYR A 464 6.95 -12.18 9.99
N GLU A 465 8.02 -11.60 9.47
CA GLU A 465 8.11 -11.16 8.08
C GLU A 465 8.77 -12.25 7.27
N VAL A 466 8.10 -12.74 6.24
CA VAL A 466 8.64 -13.69 5.27
C VAL A 466 8.94 -12.94 3.99
N GLN A 467 10.22 -12.83 3.66
CA GLN A 467 10.72 -12.16 2.46
C GLN A 467 10.88 -13.18 1.34
N LEU A 468 10.47 -12.78 0.13
CA LEU A 468 10.53 -13.57 -1.09
C LEU A 468 11.63 -13.07 -1.99
N PHE A 469 12.41 -13.99 -2.54
CA PHE A 469 13.47 -13.72 -3.48
C PHE A 469 13.39 -14.63 -4.70
N SER A 470 13.87 -14.13 -5.84
CA SER A 470 13.85 -14.82 -7.13
C SER A 470 15.18 -14.73 -7.86
N GLY A 471 15.58 -15.77 -8.59
CA GLY A 471 16.78 -15.77 -9.43
C GLY A 471 16.60 -16.61 -10.71
N ASP A 472 17.50 -16.38 -11.67
CA ASP A 472 17.54 -17.11 -12.96
C ASP A 472 18.09 -18.54 -12.82
N GLN A 473 18.97 -18.74 -11.84
CA GLN A 473 19.72 -19.99 -11.64
C GLN A 473 19.55 -20.49 -10.21
N GLN A 474 19.65 -21.80 -10.02
CA GLN A 474 19.54 -22.45 -8.71
C GLN A 474 20.55 -21.89 -7.70
N TYR A 475 21.78 -21.66 -8.16
CA TYR A 475 22.87 -21.10 -7.38
C TYR A 475 23.29 -19.81 -8.06
N GLY A 476 23.11 -18.68 -7.38
CA GLY A 476 23.38 -17.37 -7.97
C GLY A 476 22.87 -16.22 -7.12
N GLN A 477 22.73 -15.07 -7.76
CA GLN A 477 22.16 -13.88 -7.14
C GLN A 477 20.64 -13.98 -7.13
N TYR A 478 20.04 -13.65 -5.99
CA TYR A 478 18.60 -13.63 -5.79
C TYR A 478 18.17 -12.21 -5.47
N GLU A 479 17.13 -11.75 -6.16
CA GLU A 479 16.57 -10.43 -5.97
C GLU A 479 15.35 -10.49 -5.09
N TYR A 480 15.20 -9.54 -4.19
CA TYR A 480 13.98 -9.39 -3.42
C TYR A 480 12.81 -9.03 -4.34
N VAL A 481 11.71 -9.77 -4.22
CA VAL A 481 10.49 -9.58 -5.02
C VAL A 481 9.25 -9.31 -4.18
N GLY A 482 9.31 -9.44 -2.85
CA GLY A 482 8.19 -9.09 -1.99
C GLY A 482 8.34 -9.61 -0.57
N GLN A 483 7.35 -9.31 0.27
CA GLN A 483 7.25 -9.81 1.63
C GLN A 483 5.80 -9.98 2.08
N LEU A 484 5.62 -10.83 3.08
CA LEU A 484 4.34 -11.19 3.69
C LEU A 484 4.51 -11.28 5.20
N GLU A 485 3.49 -10.86 5.95
CA GLU A 485 3.47 -11.02 7.40
C GLU A 485 2.64 -12.23 7.83
N PHE A 486 3.20 -12.99 8.78
CA PHE A 486 2.55 -14.14 9.39
C PHE A 486 2.53 -14.00 10.90
N ASN A 487 1.33 -14.05 11.48
CA ASN A 487 1.12 -14.13 12.92
C ASN A 487 1.05 -15.60 13.31
N LYS A 488 2.04 -16.08 14.06
CA LYS A 488 2.01 -17.42 14.65
C LYS A 488 1.49 -17.31 16.07
N GLY A 489 0.36 -17.96 16.33
CA GLY A 489 -0.27 -18.09 17.65
C GLY A 489 0.44 -19.07 18.57
#